data_AF-A0A7G6E1C1-F1
#
_entry.id   AF-A0A7G6E1C1-F1
#
_cell.length_a   1.000
_cell.length_b   1.000
_cell.length_c   1.000
_cell.angle_alpha   90.00
_cell.angle_beta   90.00
_cell.angle_gamma   90.00
#
_symmetry.space_group_name_H-M   'P 1'
#
loop_
_entity.id
_entity.type
_entity.pdbx_description
1 polymer ?
#
loop_
_entity_poly.entity_id
_entity_poly.type
_entity_poly.pdbx_seq_one_letter_code
_entity_poly.pdbx_strand_id
1 'polypeptide(L)'
;MFTFGEKSEVIKLQPVPNKKMKKLREEMGLTQAEVATKLEMPLSSYAMIEAGYRRNPRREVQKKIANFYSCTVDELFFDDDVHETRTLPEAKAG
;
A
#
# COMPACT_ATOMS: atom_id res chain seq x y z
N MET A 1 -7.30 -45.41 2.80
CA MET A 1 -8.28 -44.54 2.13
C MET A 1 -8.00 -43.13 2.61
N PHE A 2 -7.30 -42.32 1.81
CA PHE A 2 -6.85 -40.98 2.21
C PHE A 2 -7.76 -39.93 1.58
N THR A 3 -8.46 -39.14 2.40
CA THR A 3 -9.16 -37.95 1.95
C THR A 3 -8.38 -36.73 2.42
N PHE A 4 -7.59 -36.12 1.54
CA PHE A 4 -7.06 -34.78 1.73
C PHE A 4 -7.96 -33.82 0.96
N GLY A 5 -8.64 -32.94 1.69
CA GLY A 5 -9.56 -31.96 1.13
C GLY A 5 -9.69 -30.76 2.04
N GLU A 6 -8.57 -30.26 2.60
CA GLU A 6 -8.56 -28.96 3.26
C GLU A 6 -8.56 -27.89 2.15
N LYS A 7 -9.73 -27.29 1.91
CA LYS A 7 -9.82 -26.03 1.16
C LYS A 7 -9.13 -24.97 2.00
N SER A 8 -7.88 -24.64 1.64
CA SER A 8 -7.22 -23.45 2.15
C SER A 8 -8.00 -22.21 1.69
N GLU A 9 -8.76 -21.59 2.59
CA GLU A 9 -9.31 -20.26 2.37
C GLU A 9 -8.14 -19.28 2.27
N VAL A 10 -7.74 -18.96 1.04
CA VAL A 10 -6.86 -17.84 0.75
C VAL A 10 -7.57 -16.57 1.18
N ILE A 11 -7.15 -16.00 2.32
CA ILE A 11 -7.59 -14.70 2.81
C ILE A 11 -7.35 -13.68 1.69
N LYS A 12 -8.42 -13.22 1.04
CA LYS A 12 -8.35 -12.16 0.04
C LYS A 12 -8.08 -10.84 0.78
N LEU A 13 -6.81 -10.47 0.90
CA LEU A 13 -6.42 -9.14 1.37
C LEU A 13 -6.98 -8.11 0.37
N GLN A 14 -7.88 -7.25 0.84
CA GLN A 14 -8.35 -6.12 0.05
C GLN A 14 -7.23 -5.08 -0.06
N PRO A 15 -7.08 -4.42 -1.22
CA PRO A 15 -6.16 -3.30 -1.35
C PRO A 15 -6.58 -2.19 -0.39
N VAL A 16 -5.62 -1.59 0.32
CA VAL A 16 -5.87 -0.40 1.15
C VAL A 16 -5.24 0.78 0.43
N PRO A 17 -6.04 1.70 -0.12
CA PRO A 17 -5.53 2.84 -0.87
C PRO A 17 -4.59 3.71 -0.03
N ASN A 18 -3.53 4.21 -0.66
CA ASN A 18 -2.66 5.20 -0.06
C ASN A 18 -3.35 6.57 -0.14
N LYS A 19 -4.06 6.93 0.94
CA LYS A 19 -4.83 8.17 1.03
C LYS A 19 -3.93 9.41 0.93
N LYS A 20 -2.71 9.34 1.46
CA LYS A 20 -1.75 10.45 1.46
C LYS A 20 -1.24 10.76 0.05
N MET A 21 -0.87 9.73 -0.73
CA MET A 21 -0.51 9.89 -2.15
C MET A 21 -1.66 10.55 -2.93
N LYS A 22 -2.89 10.06 -2.75
CA LYS A 22 -4.07 10.62 -3.42
C LYS A 22 -4.28 12.09 -3.06
N LYS A 23 -4.23 12.42 -1.76
CA LYS A 23 -4.39 13.79 -1.26
C LYS A 23 -3.35 14.74 -1.85
N LEU A 24 -2.07 14.39 -1.76
CA LEU A 24 -0.97 15.21 -2.27
C LEU A 24 -1.07 15.42 -3.79
N ARG A 25 -1.46 14.38 -4.53
CA ARG A 25 -1.73 14.49 -5.97
C ARG A 25 -2.85 15.49 -6.27
N GLU A 26 -3.95 15.43 -5.53
CA GLU A 26 -5.11 16.32 -5.71
C GLU A 26 -4.81 17.76 -5.29
N GLU A 27 -4.01 17.97 -4.23
CA GLU A 27 -3.52 19.31 -3.83
C GLU A 27 -2.65 19.97 -4.90
N MET A 28 -1.91 19.17 -5.68
CA MET A 28 -1.16 19.65 -6.84
C MET A 28 -2.02 19.82 -8.10
N GLY A 29 -3.30 19.44 -8.07
CA GLY A 29 -4.20 19.51 -9.22
C GLY A 29 -3.86 18.53 -10.35
N LEU A 30 -3.21 17.40 -10.03
CA LEU A 30 -2.71 16.45 -11.04
C LEU A 30 -3.57 15.19 -11.13
N THR A 31 -3.64 14.61 -12.33
CA THR A 31 -4.15 13.26 -12.59
C THR A 31 -3.06 12.21 -12.32
N GLN A 32 -3.46 10.95 -12.16
CA GLN A 32 -2.50 9.84 -12.01
C GLN A 32 -1.56 9.72 -13.21
N ALA A 33 -2.05 10.01 -14.43
CA ALA A 33 -1.26 9.96 -15.66
C ALA A 33 -0.19 11.06 -15.70
N GLU A 34 -0.52 12.28 -15.27
CA GLU A 34 0.44 13.38 -15.20
C GLU A 34 1.52 13.11 -14.17
N VAL A 35 1.17 12.58 -12.98
CA VAL A 35 2.17 12.19 -11.98
C VAL A 35 3.07 11.08 -12.51
N ALA A 36 2.50 10.03 -13.11
CA ALA A 36 3.28 8.94 -13.69
C ALA A 36 4.24 9.45 -14.79
N THR A 37 3.81 10.41 -15.60
CA THR A 37 4.63 11.05 -16.63
C THR A 37 5.77 11.86 -16.01
N LYS A 38 5.50 12.70 -15.00
CA LYS A 38 6.53 13.48 -14.28
C LYS A 38 7.52 12.59 -13.53
N LEU A 39 7.05 11.44 -13.05
CA LEU A 39 7.87 10.41 -12.40
C LEU A 39 8.52 9.44 -13.39
N GLU A 40 8.37 9.63 -14.71
CA GLU A 40 8.90 8.73 -15.74
C GLU A 40 8.65 7.24 -15.40
N MET A 41 7.41 6.92 -15.04
CA MET A 41 7.01 5.57 -14.65
C MET A 41 5.71 5.15 -15.33
N PRO A 42 5.44 3.85 -15.49
CA PRO A 42 4.19 3.40 -16.08
C PRO A 42 2.99 3.85 -15.23
N LEU A 43 1.94 4.39 -15.88
CA LEU A 43 0.68 4.76 -15.22
C LEU A 43 0.14 3.62 -14.35
N SER A 44 0.14 2.40 -14.87
CA SER A 44 -0.33 1.22 -14.13
C SER A 44 0.45 0.99 -12.83
N SER A 45 1.75 1.28 -12.82
CA SER A 45 2.58 1.15 -11.63
C SER A 45 2.20 2.20 -10.59
N TYR A 46 2.08 3.46 -10.98
CA TYR A 46 1.66 4.53 -10.07
C TYR A 46 0.23 4.27 -9.53
N ALA A 47 -0.71 3.92 -10.42
CA ALA A 47 -2.10 3.64 -10.06
C ALA A 47 -2.24 2.45 -9.10
N MET A 48 -1.49 1.36 -9.30
CA MET A 48 -1.50 0.21 -8.38
C MET A 48 -0.92 0.55 -7.00
N ILE A 49 0.07 1.45 -6.93
CA ILE A 49 0.65 1.90 -5.67
C ILE A 49 -0.36 2.80 -4.94
N GLU A 50 -0.90 3.83 -5.62
CA GLU A 50 -1.90 4.74 -5.04
C GLU A 50 -3.17 3.98 -4.58
N ALA A 51 -3.62 3.02 -5.37
CA ALA A 51 -4.79 2.20 -5.04
C ALA A 51 -4.50 1.11 -3.98
N GLY A 52 -3.25 0.90 -3.56
CA GLY A 52 -2.92 -0.04 -2.49
C GLY A 52 -2.76 -1.50 -2.91
N TYR A 53 -2.80 -1.81 -4.20
CA TYR A 53 -2.50 -3.14 -4.74
C TYR A 53 -1.00 -3.46 -4.68
N ARG A 54 -0.15 -2.43 -4.65
CA ARG A 54 1.31 -2.55 -4.50
C ARG A 54 1.79 -1.73 -3.30
N ARG A 55 1.68 -2.31 -2.10
CA ARG A 55 2.07 -1.65 -0.84
C ARG A 55 3.58 -1.51 -0.64
N ASN A 56 4.35 -2.46 -1.15
CA ASN A 56 5.80 -2.48 -0.99
C ASN A 56 6.53 -2.43 -2.35
N PRO A 57 6.47 -1.29 -3.08
CA PRO A 57 7.26 -1.13 -4.29
C PRO A 57 8.75 -1.08 -3.94
N ARG A 58 9.64 -1.23 -4.94
CA ARG A 58 11.10 -1.18 -4.71
C ARG A 58 11.48 0.14 -4.00
N ARG A 59 12.50 0.10 -3.13
CA ARG A 59 12.99 1.27 -2.39
C ARG A 59 13.27 2.50 -3.27
N GLU A 60 13.80 2.29 -4.48
CA GLU A 60 14.05 3.35 -5.45
C GLU A 60 12.75 4.06 -5.87
N VAL A 61 11.68 3.29 -6.10
CA VAL A 61 10.36 3.82 -6.45
C VAL A 61 9.75 4.56 -5.27
N GLN A 62 9.85 4.01 -4.05
CA GLN A 62 9.39 4.68 -2.84
C GLN A 62 10.06 6.05 -2.68
N LYS A 63 11.40 6.11 -2.79
CA LYS A 63 12.16 7.36 -2.73
C LYS A 63 11.78 8.33 -3.84
N LYS A 64 11.61 7.84 -5.08
CA LYS A 64 11.23 8.68 -6.23
C LYS A 64 9.89 9.39 -5.98
N ILE A 65 8.89 8.65 -5.50
CA ILE A 65 7.56 9.19 -5.21
C ILE A 65 7.61 10.14 -4.00
N ALA A 66 8.31 9.77 -2.92
CA ALA A 66 8.45 10.59 -1.72
C ALA A 66 9.12 11.94 -2.03
N ASN A 67 10.20 11.93 -2.81
CA ASN A 67 10.89 13.13 -3.28
C ASN A 67 9.98 14.02 -4.13
N PHE A 68 9.18 13.44 -5.03
CA PHE A 68 8.24 14.20 -5.86
C PHE A 68 7.22 14.99 -5.03
N TYR A 69 6.77 14.42 -3.91
CA TYR A 69 5.85 15.07 -2.98
C TYR A 69 6.52 15.83 -1.84
N SER A 70 7.86 15.94 -1.83
CA SER A 70 8.62 16.60 -0.76
C SER A 70 8.31 16.05 0.65
N CYS A 71 8.15 14.74 0.78
CA CYS A 71 7.88 14.05 2.05
C CYS A 71 8.87 12.89 2.26
N THR A 72 8.87 12.28 3.45
CA THR A 72 9.69 11.09 3.71
C THR A 72 8.98 9.81 3.21
N VAL A 73 9.76 8.74 2.98
CA VAL A 73 9.18 7.42 2.64
C VAL A 73 8.29 6.91 3.77
N ASP A 74 8.72 7.11 5.01
CA ASP A 74 7.98 6.71 6.22
C ASP A 74 6.64 7.41 6.27
N GLU A 75 6.67 8.74 6.09
CA GLU A 75 5.46 9.55 5.99
C GLU A 75 4.49 9.07 4.92
N LEU A 76 5.00 8.65 3.75
CA LEU A 76 4.15 8.33 2.61
C LEU A 76 3.59 6.91 2.64
N PHE A 77 4.30 5.95 3.24
CA PHE A 77 3.96 4.53 3.16
C PHE A 77 3.65 3.86 4.51
N PHE A 78 3.98 4.50 5.64
CA PHE A 78 3.92 3.85 6.97
C PHE A 78 3.14 4.66 8.04
N ASP A 79 2.77 5.92 7.78
CA ASP A 79 2.02 6.76 8.75
C ASP A 79 0.61 6.24 9.09
N ASP A 80 -0.02 5.43 8.23
CA ASP A 80 -1.41 4.97 8.39
C ASP A 80 -1.54 3.53 8.95
N ASP A 81 -0.43 2.87 9.30
CA ASP A 81 -0.46 1.54 9.92
C ASP A 81 -0.77 1.63 11.43
N VAL A 82 -1.96 2.16 11.78
CA VAL A 82 -2.62 1.73 13.02
C VAL A 82 -3.17 0.32 12.75
N HIS A 83 -2.29 -0.67 12.83
CA HIS A 83 -2.75 -2.04 13.03
C HIS A 83 -3.52 -2.03 14.36
N GLU A 84 -4.83 -2.27 14.33
CA GLU A 84 -5.45 -3.00 15.42
C GLU A 84 -4.62 -4.28 15.56
N THR A 85 -3.74 -4.31 16.54
CA THR A 85 -3.13 -5.56 16.96
C THR A 85 -4.29 -6.48 17.28
N ARG A 86 -4.48 -7.52 16.46
CA ARG A 86 -5.25 -8.70 16.86
C ARG A 86 -4.57 -9.21 18.13
N THR A 87 -5.01 -8.75 19.29
CA THR A 87 -4.66 -9.34 20.56
C THR A 87 -5.06 -10.79 20.44
N LEU A 88 -4.09 -11.69 20.40
CA LEU A 88 -4.35 -13.09 20.73
C LEU A 88 -4.95 -13.04 22.15
N PRO A 89 -6.13 -13.64 22.41
CA PRO A 89 -6.59 -13.75 23.78
C PRO A 89 -5.50 -14.49 24.54
N GLU A 90 -5.00 -13.86 25.60
CA GLU A 90 -4.12 -14.52 26.56
C GLU A 90 -4.81 -15.83 26.96
N ALA A 91 -4.23 -16.95 26.55
CA ALA A 91 -4.65 -18.25 27.04
C ALA A 91 -4.42 -18.21 28.56
N LYS A 92 -5.52 -18.08 29.31
CA LYS A 92 -5.47 -18.23 30.76
C LYS A 92 -4.91 -19.62 31.04
N ALA A 93 -3.70 -19.67 31.58
CA ALA A 93 -3.18 -20.87 32.22
C ALA A 93 -4.09 -21.14 33.43
N GLY A 94 -4.87 -22.22 33.31
CA GLY A 94 -5.53 -22.86 34.45
C GLY A 94 -4.54 -23.72 35.22
#